data_AF-A0A2V9VE08-F1
#
_entry.id   AF-A0A2V9VE08-F1
#
_cell.length_a   1.000
_cell.length_b   1.000
_cell.length_c   1.000
_cell.angle_alpha   90.00
_cell.angle_beta   90.00
_cell.angle_gamma   90.00
#
_symmetry.space_group_name_H-M   'P 1'
#
loop_
_entity.id
_entity.type
_entity.pdbx_description
1 polymer ?
#
loop_
_entity_poly.entity_id
_entity_poly.type
_entity_poly.pdbx_seq_one_letter_code
_entity_poly.pdbx_strand_id
1 'polypeptide(L)'
;MFIARPLPPILYTLPAGRSRADRISSANIIVRDLESNKFSGRVQTRFPPEPNGYLHIGHAKAIYLDFGLADEFLGHTNLRFDDTNPRKEETEYVNSIEDSVRWLGYHWDGLYYASDYFDQLYEWAIQLIKAGTAYVGEAKKCIPDRLVMDREWQTPSAFLH
;
A
#
# COMPACT_ATOMS: atom_id res chain seq x y z
N MET A 1 -24.94 -29.16 21.07
CA MET A 1 -25.02 -29.55 19.65
C MET A 1 -25.55 -28.35 18.88
N PHE A 2 -24.66 -27.43 18.50
CA PHE A 2 -25.01 -26.23 17.75
C PHE A 2 -24.86 -26.53 16.26
N ILE A 3 -25.98 -26.55 15.56
CA ILE A 3 -26.01 -26.75 14.12
C ILE A 3 -25.68 -25.40 13.48
N ALA A 4 -24.43 -25.22 13.07
CA ALA A 4 -24.03 -24.09 12.25
C ALA A 4 -24.70 -24.22 10.88
N ARG A 5 -25.65 -23.34 10.58
CA ARG A 5 -26.18 -23.21 9.22
C ARG A 5 -25.10 -22.52 8.37
N PRO A 6 -24.75 -23.04 7.18
CA PRO A 6 -23.89 -22.32 6.26
C PRO A 6 -24.60 -21.02 5.82
N LEU A 7 -23.93 -19.88 5.98
CA LEU A 7 -24.40 -18.60 5.46
C LEU A 7 -24.35 -18.62 3.92
N PRO A 8 -25.36 -18.07 3.22
CA PRO A 8 -25.34 -17.99 1.77
C PRO A 8 -24.23 -17.07 1.27
N PRO A 9 -23.69 -17.28 0.05
CA PRO A 9 -22.76 -16.35 -0.57
C PRO A 9 -23.45 -14.99 -0.69
N ILE A 10 -22.82 -13.97 -0.12
CA ILE A 10 -23.30 -12.59 -0.19
C ILE A 10 -23.09 -12.12 -1.63
N LEU A 11 -24.04 -12.40 -2.52
CA LEU A 11 -24.16 -11.66 -3.77
C LEU A 11 -24.59 -10.25 -3.37
N TYR A 12 -23.63 -9.32 -3.29
CA TYR A 12 -23.94 -7.91 -3.34
C TYR A 12 -24.55 -7.60 -4.72
N THR A 13 -25.86 -7.74 -4.86
CA THR A 13 -26.58 -7.02 -5.91
C THR A 13 -26.55 -5.54 -5.53
N LEU A 14 -25.55 -4.83 -6.06
CA LEU A 14 -25.48 -3.38 -6.04
C LEU A 14 -26.79 -2.77 -6.55
N PRO A 15 -27.23 -1.62 -6.00
CA PRO A 15 -28.46 -0.97 -6.42
C PRO A 15 -28.44 -0.69 -7.93
N ALA A 16 -29.46 -1.19 -8.63
CA ALA A 16 -29.66 -0.94 -10.04
C ALA A 16 -29.80 0.57 -10.28
N GLY A 17 -28.85 1.18 -11.00
CA GLY A 17 -28.96 2.58 -11.39
C GLY A 17 -27.67 3.36 -11.65
N ARG A 18 -26.47 2.81 -11.44
CA ARG A 18 -25.23 3.48 -11.90
C ARG A 18 -24.69 2.84 -13.17
N SER A 19 -24.36 3.68 -14.14
CA SER A 19 -23.79 3.26 -15.40
C SER A 19 -22.40 2.64 -15.16
N ARG A 20 -22.05 1.63 -15.94
CA ARG A 20 -20.74 0.95 -15.91
C ARG A 20 -19.57 1.91 -16.22
N ALA A 21 -19.86 3.11 -16.73
CA ALA A 21 -18.90 4.15 -17.11
C ALA A 21 -18.52 5.11 -15.96
N ASP A 22 -19.27 5.14 -14.85
CA ASP A 22 -18.94 5.98 -13.68
C ASP A 22 -17.91 5.33 -12.74
N ARG A 23 -17.26 4.25 -13.20
CA ARG A 23 -16.30 3.47 -12.41
C ARG A 23 -15.01 4.28 -12.21
N ILE A 24 -14.52 4.21 -10.98
CA ILE A 24 -13.24 4.73 -10.50
C ILE A 24 -12.17 4.50 -11.58
N SER A 25 -11.38 5.53 -11.90
CA SER A 25 -10.37 5.50 -12.98
C SER A 25 -9.46 4.27 -12.93
N SER A 26 -9.13 3.78 -11.73
CA SER A 26 -8.33 2.58 -11.48
C SER A 26 -8.91 1.31 -12.13
N ALA A 27 -10.23 1.10 -12.10
CA ALA A 27 -10.85 -0.09 -12.70
C ALA A 27 -10.70 -0.10 -14.24
N ASN A 28 -10.78 1.07 -14.87
CA ASN A 28 -10.56 1.19 -16.32
C ASN A 28 -9.10 0.90 -16.70
N ILE A 29 -8.15 1.27 -15.84
CA ILE A 29 -6.72 0.95 -16.04
C ILE A 29 -6.52 -0.56 -15.94
N ILE A 30 -7.10 -1.21 -14.92
CA ILE A 30 -7.02 -2.66 -14.74
C ILE A 30 -7.60 -3.39 -15.97
N VAL A 31 -8.77 -2.99 -16.45
CA VAL A 31 -9.38 -3.58 -17.66
C VAL A 31 -8.44 -3.50 -18.86
N ARG A 32 -7.81 -2.34 -19.10
CA ARG A 32 -6.86 -2.18 -20.22
C ARG A 32 -5.60 -3.03 -20.05
N ASP A 33 -5.07 -3.13 -18.83
CA ASP A 33 -3.88 -3.95 -18.55
C ASP A 33 -4.20 -5.46 -18.69
N LEU A 34 -5.44 -5.88 -18.38
CA LEU A 34 -5.93 -7.23 -18.60
C LEU A 34 -6.14 -7.53 -20.10
N GLU A 35 -6.75 -6.61 -20.85
CA GLU A 35 -6.95 -6.72 -22.30
C GLU A 35 -5.61 -6.83 -23.06
N SER A 36 -4.59 -6.09 -22.61
CA SER A 36 -3.24 -6.14 -23.17
C SER A 36 -2.39 -7.29 -22.63
N ASN A 37 -2.92 -8.08 -21.68
CA ASN A 37 -2.23 -9.17 -21.00
C ASN A 37 -0.87 -8.77 -20.37
N LYS A 38 -0.72 -7.52 -19.97
CA LYS A 38 0.57 -6.93 -19.54
C LYS A 38 1.20 -7.66 -18.36
N PHE A 39 0.38 -8.10 -17.41
CA PHE A 39 0.81 -8.79 -16.20
C PHE A 39 0.43 -10.28 -16.20
N SER A 40 0.36 -10.89 -17.39
CA SER A 40 -0.11 -12.29 -17.55
C SER A 40 -1.50 -12.51 -16.93
N GLY A 41 -2.38 -11.51 -17.05
CA GLY A 41 -3.74 -11.54 -16.50
C GLY A 41 -3.85 -11.38 -14.98
N ARG A 42 -2.74 -11.16 -14.25
CA ARG A 42 -2.76 -11.07 -12.79
C ARG A 42 -3.10 -9.66 -12.30
N VAL A 43 -4.05 -9.56 -11.36
CA VAL A 43 -4.32 -8.35 -10.58
C VAL A 43 -3.82 -8.56 -9.15
N GLN A 44 -3.03 -7.60 -8.66
CA GLN A 44 -2.53 -7.61 -7.29
C GLN A 44 -2.64 -6.21 -6.69
N THR A 45 -3.36 -6.08 -5.60
CA THR A 45 -3.46 -4.83 -4.82
C THR A 45 -2.79 -5.01 -3.46
N ARG A 46 -2.68 -3.91 -2.70
CA ARG A 46 -2.21 -3.95 -1.32
C ARG A 46 -2.85 -2.82 -0.53
N PHE A 47 -3.14 -3.08 0.74
CA PHE A 47 -3.46 -2.04 1.71
C PHE A 47 -2.24 -1.85 2.63
N PRO A 48 -1.53 -0.70 2.58
CA PRO A 48 -0.29 -0.50 3.31
C PRO A 48 -0.41 0.49 4.49
N PRO A 49 -1.06 0.13 5.62
CA PRO A 49 -1.17 1.03 6.76
C PRO A 49 0.15 1.12 7.56
N GLU A 50 0.44 2.30 8.08
CA GLU A 50 1.48 2.49 9.10
C GLU A 50 0.93 2.04 10.47
N PRO A 51 1.59 1.13 11.21
CA PRO A 51 1.09 0.65 12.49
C PRO A 51 1.43 1.59 13.65
N ASN A 52 1.08 2.88 13.50
CA ASN A 52 1.34 3.94 14.49
C ASN A 52 0.06 4.57 15.06
N GLY A 53 -1.11 4.01 14.74
CA GLY A 53 -2.39 4.50 15.20
C GLY A 53 -3.56 3.63 14.74
N TYR A 54 -4.74 3.93 15.30
CA TYR A 54 -5.98 3.25 14.97
C TYR A 54 -6.53 3.67 13.60
N LEU A 55 -7.11 2.73 12.87
CA LEU A 55 -7.78 3.04 11.61
C LEU A 55 -9.05 3.87 11.86
N HIS A 56 -9.19 4.99 11.15
CA HIS A 56 -10.43 5.75 11.05
C HIS A 56 -11.14 5.51 9.72
N ILE A 57 -12.33 6.11 9.55
CA ILE A 57 -13.20 5.96 8.36
C ILE A 57 -12.53 6.27 7.02
N GLY A 58 -11.47 7.09 7.02
CA GLY A 58 -10.68 7.37 5.82
C GLY A 58 -10.00 6.11 5.28
N HIS A 59 -9.49 5.26 6.17
CA HIS A 59 -8.90 3.98 5.81
C HIS A 59 -9.93 2.97 5.31
N ALA A 60 -11.17 3.02 5.79
CA ALA A 60 -12.23 2.13 5.31
C ALA A 60 -12.46 2.31 3.79
N LYS A 61 -12.33 3.53 3.26
CA LYS A 61 -12.40 3.77 1.82
C LYS A 61 -11.25 3.10 1.04
N ALA A 62 -10.03 3.17 1.58
CA ALA A 62 -8.86 2.54 0.96
C ALA A 62 -9.00 1.01 1.00
N ILE A 63 -9.40 0.44 2.14
CA ILE A 63 -9.67 -1.00 2.28
C ILE A 63 -10.74 -1.43 1.26
N TYR A 64 -11.89 -0.76 1.22
CA TYR A 64 -12.95 -1.09 0.27
C TYR A 64 -12.46 -1.04 -1.19
N LEU A 65 -11.60 -0.08 -1.53
CA LEU A 65 -11.06 0.07 -2.88
C LEU A 65 -10.04 -1.05 -3.20
N ASP A 66 -9.04 -1.24 -2.36
CA ASP A 66 -7.93 -2.16 -2.63
C ASP A 66 -8.40 -3.62 -2.63
N PHE A 67 -9.18 -4.01 -1.63
CA PHE A 67 -9.72 -5.37 -1.54
C PHE A 67 -10.86 -5.57 -2.53
N GLY A 68 -11.78 -4.60 -2.64
CA GLY A 68 -12.91 -4.71 -3.57
C GLY A 68 -12.49 -4.77 -5.04
N LEU A 69 -11.42 -4.08 -5.45
CA LEU A 69 -10.88 -4.21 -6.80
C LEU A 69 -10.25 -5.58 -7.03
N ALA A 70 -9.49 -6.11 -6.08
CA ALA A 70 -8.95 -7.46 -6.23
C ALA A 70 -10.09 -8.48 -6.36
N ASP A 71 -11.12 -8.40 -5.52
CA ASP A 71 -12.28 -9.30 -5.57
C ASP A 71 -13.05 -9.19 -6.91
N GLU A 72 -13.28 -7.97 -7.42
CA GLU A 72 -13.97 -7.75 -8.71
C GLU A 72 -13.23 -8.40 -9.89
N PHE A 73 -11.89 -8.39 -9.83
CA PHE A 73 -11.03 -8.89 -10.91
C PHE A 73 -10.40 -10.25 -10.62
N LEU A 74 -10.88 -10.99 -9.61
CA LEU A 74 -10.33 -12.29 -9.19
C LEU A 74 -8.80 -12.25 -8.95
N GLY A 75 -8.33 -11.13 -8.42
CA GLY A 75 -6.95 -10.89 -8.04
C GLY A 75 -6.65 -11.24 -6.59
N HIS A 76 -5.50 -10.76 -6.12
CA HIS A 76 -5.04 -10.96 -4.75
C HIS A 76 -4.76 -9.61 -4.06
N THR A 77 -5.03 -9.52 -2.76
CA THR A 77 -4.73 -8.35 -1.94
C THR A 77 -3.76 -8.71 -0.81
N ASN A 78 -2.68 -7.95 -0.71
CA ASN A 78 -1.75 -8.07 0.42
C ASN A 78 -2.08 -7.04 1.51
N LEU A 79 -2.03 -7.45 2.77
CA LEU A 79 -1.94 -6.54 3.89
C LEU A 79 -0.46 -6.33 4.20
N ARG A 80 0.04 -5.10 4.08
CA ARG A 80 1.46 -4.80 4.32
C ARG A 80 1.62 -3.70 5.36
N PHE A 81 2.20 -4.01 6.51
CA PHE A 81 2.54 -2.96 7.46
C PHE A 81 3.73 -2.14 6.97
N ASP A 82 3.59 -0.82 6.92
CA ASP A 82 4.70 0.08 6.57
C ASP A 82 5.47 0.46 7.85
N ASP A 83 6.13 -0.54 8.44
CA ASP A 83 6.80 -0.51 9.74
C ASP A 83 8.28 -0.06 9.61
N THR A 84 8.46 1.13 9.05
CA THR A 84 9.80 1.72 8.82
C THR A 84 10.28 2.65 9.94
N ASN A 85 9.46 2.89 10.96
CA ASN A 85 9.71 3.80 12.07
C ASN A 85 9.67 3.08 13.43
N PRO A 86 10.81 2.56 13.91
CA PRO A 86 10.86 1.70 15.11
C PRO A 86 10.45 2.40 16.42
N ARG A 87 10.21 3.71 16.42
CA ARG A 87 9.80 4.47 17.63
C ARG A 87 8.29 4.62 17.79
N LYS A 88 7.50 4.33 16.76
CA LYS A 88 6.07 4.63 16.73
C LYS A 88 5.20 3.40 16.56
N GLU A 89 5.80 2.22 16.56
CA GLU A 89 5.14 0.98 16.16
C GLU A 89 4.85 0.13 17.38
N GLU A 90 3.60 -0.27 17.54
CA GLU A 90 3.15 -1.12 18.63
C GLU A 90 2.34 -2.28 18.09
N THR A 91 2.53 -3.47 18.67
CA THR A 91 1.77 -4.69 18.32
C THR A 91 0.25 -4.48 18.48
N GLU A 92 -0.16 -3.58 19.38
CA GLU A 92 -1.55 -3.17 19.55
C GLU A 92 -2.18 -2.63 18.26
N TYR A 93 -1.47 -1.75 17.54
CA TYR A 93 -1.97 -1.17 16.30
C TYR A 93 -2.03 -2.20 15.17
N VAL A 94 -1.03 -3.09 15.08
CA VAL A 94 -1.02 -4.21 14.13
C VAL A 94 -2.28 -5.07 14.31
N ASN A 95 -2.56 -5.49 15.54
CA ASN A 95 -3.73 -6.32 15.86
C ASN A 95 -5.03 -5.57 15.54
N SER A 96 -5.13 -4.29 15.93
CA SER A 96 -6.34 -3.50 15.68
C SER A 96 -6.62 -3.29 14.18
N ILE A 97 -5.58 -3.10 13.38
CA ILE A 97 -5.67 -2.98 11.92
C ILE A 97 -6.19 -4.29 11.32
N GLU A 98 -5.60 -5.42 11.69
CA GLU A 98 -6.04 -6.74 11.23
C GLU A 98 -7.50 -7.01 11.56
N ASP A 99 -7.90 -6.72 12.79
CA ASP A 99 -9.28 -6.92 13.25
C ASP A 99 -10.25 -5.98 12.53
N SER A 100 -9.84 -4.76 12.23
CA SER A 100 -10.66 -3.82 11.46
C SER A 100 -10.89 -4.29 10.03
N VAL A 101 -9.85 -4.83 9.37
CA VAL A 101 -9.96 -5.40 8.01
C VAL A 101 -10.88 -6.62 8.01
N ARG A 102 -10.71 -7.53 8.99
CA ARG A 102 -11.59 -8.70 9.16
C ARG A 102 -13.03 -8.30 9.48
N TRP A 103 -13.23 -7.28 10.31
CA TRP A 103 -14.54 -6.76 10.69
C TRP A 103 -15.30 -6.17 9.49
N LEU A 104 -14.58 -5.55 8.56
CA LEU A 104 -15.14 -5.08 7.28
C LEU A 104 -15.46 -6.23 6.30
N GLY A 105 -15.13 -7.48 6.64
CA GLY A 105 -15.45 -8.67 5.85
C GLY A 105 -14.41 -9.02 4.80
N TYR A 106 -13.22 -8.41 4.85
CA TYR A 106 -12.14 -8.68 3.91
C TYR A 106 -11.08 -9.62 4.49
N HIS A 107 -10.44 -10.36 3.60
CA HIS A 107 -9.30 -11.23 3.90
C HIS A 107 -8.13 -10.85 2.99
N TRP A 108 -6.91 -10.96 3.49
CA TRP A 108 -5.70 -10.77 2.71
C TRP A 108 -5.08 -12.11 2.33
N ASP A 109 -4.46 -12.17 1.16
CA ASP A 109 -3.76 -13.35 0.66
C ASP A 109 -2.36 -13.50 1.27
N GLY A 110 -1.73 -12.36 1.59
CA GLY A 110 -0.41 -12.33 2.22
C GLY A 110 -0.27 -11.18 3.19
N LEU A 111 0.36 -11.49 4.33
CA LEU A 111 0.72 -10.53 5.37
C LEU A 111 2.22 -10.26 5.26
N TYR A 112 2.60 -8.99 5.17
CA TYR A 112 3.99 -8.58 4.99
C TYR A 112 4.34 -7.40 5.87
N TYR A 113 5.62 -7.28 6.22
CA TYR A 113 6.18 -6.14 6.93
C TYR A 113 7.21 -5.46 6.03
N ALA A 114 7.24 -4.13 6.01
CA ALA A 114 8.24 -3.38 5.26
C ALA A 114 9.65 -3.63 5.81
N SER A 115 9.76 -3.83 7.12
CA SER A 115 11.00 -4.15 7.83
C SER A 115 11.66 -5.45 7.36
N ASP A 116 10.88 -6.47 6.98
CA ASP A 116 11.39 -7.73 6.41
C ASP A 116 12.21 -7.52 5.13
N TYR A 117 12.02 -6.38 4.45
CA TYR A 117 12.73 -6.03 3.21
C TYR A 117 13.95 -5.14 3.43
N PHE A 118 14.34 -4.81 4.67
CA PHE A 118 15.44 -3.87 4.92
C PHE A 118 16.78 -4.30 4.30
N ASP A 119 17.12 -5.58 4.35
CA ASP A 119 18.35 -6.09 3.72
C ASP A 119 18.32 -5.86 2.20
N GLN A 120 17.18 -6.14 1.57
CA GLN A 120 17.00 -5.94 0.12
C GLN A 120 17.02 -4.45 -0.26
N LEU A 121 16.39 -3.61 0.56
CA LEU A 121 16.39 -2.15 0.38
C LEU A 121 17.80 -1.57 0.51
N TYR A 122 18.58 -2.08 1.46
CA TYR A 122 19.99 -1.71 1.64
C TYR A 122 20.83 -2.11 0.41
N GLU A 123 20.68 -3.33 -0.09
CA GLU A 123 21.38 -3.77 -1.30
C GLU A 123 21.04 -2.91 -2.53
N TRP A 124 19.77 -2.53 -2.69
CA TRP A 124 19.38 -1.58 -3.75
C TRP A 124 20.00 -0.20 -3.54
N ALA A 125 20.09 0.30 -2.30
CA ALA A 125 20.77 1.55 -2.02
C ALA A 125 22.25 1.50 -2.45
N ILE A 126 22.96 0.39 -2.20
CA ILE A 126 24.32 0.18 -2.69
C ILE A 126 24.38 0.21 -4.22
N GLN A 127 23.44 -0.44 -4.90
CA GLN A 127 23.38 -0.43 -6.36
C GLN A 127 23.18 0.99 -6.91
N LEU A 128 22.30 1.78 -6.29
CA LEU A 128 22.07 3.17 -6.68
C LEU A 128 23.31 4.05 -6.47
N ILE A 129 24.06 3.83 -5.38
CA ILE A 129 25.32 4.53 -5.13
C ILE A 129 26.35 4.16 -6.20
N LYS A 130 26.49 2.86 -6.51
CA LYS A 130 27.41 2.37 -7.55
C LYS A 130 27.04 2.88 -8.95
N ALA A 131 25.75 3.08 -9.22
CA ALA A 131 25.25 3.65 -10.48
C ALA A 131 25.42 5.18 -10.57
N GLY A 132 25.88 5.84 -9.50
CA GLY A 132 25.99 7.31 -9.44
C GLY A 132 24.64 8.02 -9.33
N THR A 133 23.54 7.29 -9.05
CA THR A 133 22.18 7.84 -8.93
C THR A 133 21.76 8.09 -7.48
N ALA A 134 22.64 7.83 -6.51
CA ALA A 134 22.46 8.16 -5.10
C ALA A 134 23.78 8.60 -4.47
N TYR A 135 23.71 9.47 -3.46
CA TYR A 135 24.84 9.95 -2.68
C TYR A 135 24.45 10.13 -1.21
N VAL A 136 25.43 10.16 -0.31
CA VAL A 136 25.21 10.41 1.12
C VAL A 136 25.20 11.92 1.37
N GLY A 137 24.09 12.46 1.88
CA GLY A 137 24.04 13.85 2.34
C GLY A 137 24.64 14.00 3.74
N GLU A 138 25.51 15.00 3.95
CA GLU A 138 26.06 15.28 5.29
C GLU A 138 25.05 16.04 6.18
N ALA A 139 24.56 15.36 7.22
CA ALA A 139 23.58 15.88 8.18
C ALA A 139 23.97 17.21 8.86
N LYS A 140 25.27 17.53 8.99
CA LYS A 140 25.75 18.78 9.63
C LYS A 140 25.57 20.03 8.75
N LYS A 141 25.42 19.86 7.44
CA LYS A 141 25.07 20.94 6.48
C LYS A 141 23.63 20.79 5.96
N CYS A 142 23.02 19.63 6.10
CA CYS A 142 21.58 19.40 5.94
C CYS A 142 20.80 19.95 7.13
N ILE A 143 20.88 21.26 7.36
CA ILE A 143 19.88 21.96 8.16
C ILE A 143 18.56 21.77 7.39
N PRO A 144 17.47 21.27 8.01
CA PRO A 144 16.21 21.03 7.31
C PRO A 144 15.79 22.20 6.42
N ASP A 145 15.95 23.42 6.94
CA ASP A 145 15.68 24.67 6.22
C ASP A 145 16.58 24.84 4.99
N ARG A 146 17.86 24.48 5.06
CA ARG A 146 18.78 24.60 3.91
C ARG A 146 18.48 23.59 2.82
N LEU A 147 18.08 22.37 3.15
CA LEU A 147 17.63 21.39 2.14
C LEU A 147 16.28 21.76 1.52
N VAL A 148 15.42 22.46 2.26
CA VAL A 148 14.19 23.03 1.69
C VAL A 148 14.55 24.16 0.74
N MET A 149 15.45 25.07 1.13
CA MET A 149 15.92 26.15 0.27
C MET A 149 16.64 25.62 -0.98
N ASP A 150 17.58 24.68 -0.85
CA ASP A 150 18.29 24.10 -2.01
C ASP A 150 17.30 23.43 -3.00
N ARG A 151 16.21 22.83 -2.49
CA ARG A 151 15.13 22.26 -3.32
C ARG A 151 14.26 23.33 -3.98
N GLU A 152 13.89 24.38 -3.26
CA GLU A 152 13.13 25.51 -3.79
C GLU A 152 13.88 26.24 -4.91
N TRP A 153 15.19 26.40 -4.76
CA TRP A 153 16.06 27.09 -5.71
C TRP A 153 16.71 26.18 -6.75
N GLN A 154 16.42 24.87 -6.72
CA GLN A 154 17.02 23.84 -7.59
C GLN A 154 18.55 23.90 -7.67
N THR A 155 19.20 24.41 -6.63
CA THR A 155 20.65 24.50 -6.59
C THR A 155 21.21 23.13 -6.22
N PRO A 156 22.20 22.59 -6.96
CA PRO A 156 22.86 21.36 -6.57
C PRO A 156 23.42 21.53 -5.16
N SER A 157 23.03 20.64 -4.26
CA SER A 157 23.60 20.67 -2.92
C SER A 157 25.11 20.46 -3.04
N ALA A 158 25.90 21.20 -2.26
CA ALA A 158 27.35 21.41 -2.43
C ALA A 158 28.23 20.16 -2.22
N PHE A 159 27.68 18.97 -2.45
CA PHE A 159 28.22 17.64 -2.17
C PHE A 159 28.45 16.81 -3.44
N LEU A 160 28.13 17.34 -4.63
CA LEU A 160 28.47 16.72 -5.92
C LEU A 160 29.92 17.07 -6.29
N HIS A 161 30.88 16.36 -5.71
CA HIS A 161 32.28 16.33 -6.14
C HIS A 161 32.79 14.90 -6.24
#